data_AF-A0A379LII9-F1
#
_entry.id   AF-A0A379LII9-F1
#
_cell.length_a   1.000
_cell.length_b   1.000
_cell.length_c   1.000
_cell.angle_alpha   90.00
_cell.angle_beta   90.00
_cell.angle_gamma   90.00
#
_symmetry.space_group_name_H-M   'P 1'
#
loop_
_entity.id
_entity.type
_entity.pdbx_description
1 polymer ?
#
loop_
_entity_poly.entity_id
_entity_poly.type
_entity_poly.pdbx_seq_one_letter_code
_entity_poly.pdbx_strand_id
1 'polypeptide(L)'
;MLINLSRWLISAVVLFSVTACTPSQDRSYASKFVSGHTVVHEVFWGADHDTPYPFTTSGEISCVYYPTGIEVYFEPAGYSKDSSIGTPLNKAAADALKRDGMKPNVPYSIKKGADLSEAVEVGLRACCE
;
A
#
# COMPACT_ATOMS: atom_id res chain seq x y z
N MET A 1 -18.15 -55.84 18.64
CA MET A 1 -19.20 -54.81 18.78
C MET A 1 -18.52 -53.54 19.28
N LEU A 2 -18.24 -52.60 18.38
CA LEU A 2 -17.61 -51.31 18.68
C LEU A 2 -18.73 -50.27 18.77
N ILE A 3 -18.91 -49.69 19.96
CA ILE A 3 -19.95 -48.71 20.24
C ILE A 3 -19.36 -47.32 19.95
N ASN A 4 -20.09 -46.58 19.12
CA ASN A 4 -19.92 -45.17 18.78
C ASN A 4 -19.76 -44.29 20.03
N LEU A 5 -18.78 -43.39 20.06
CA LEU A 5 -18.86 -42.18 20.88
C LEU A 5 -18.39 -40.96 20.10
N SER A 6 -19.37 -40.09 19.86
CA SER A 6 -19.26 -38.64 19.90
C SER A 6 -18.40 -37.96 18.84
N ARG A 7 -18.94 -38.03 17.62
CA ARG A 7 -18.91 -36.98 16.60
C ARG A 7 -19.24 -35.62 17.23
N TRP A 8 -18.26 -34.82 17.63
CA TRP A 8 -18.33 -33.36 17.86
C TRP A 8 -16.87 -32.87 17.97
N LEU A 9 -16.63 -31.60 17.59
CA LEU A 9 -15.35 -30.84 17.60
C LEU A 9 -14.54 -30.93 16.29
N ILE A 10 -14.18 -29.86 15.56
CA ILE A 10 -14.24 -28.40 15.74
C ILE A 10 -14.22 -27.79 14.32
N SER A 11 -15.10 -26.82 14.06
CA SER A 11 -15.02 -25.89 12.95
C SER A 11 -13.71 -25.10 13.02
N ALA A 12 -12.74 -25.38 12.15
CA ALA A 12 -11.58 -24.51 11.97
C ALA A 12 -11.97 -23.36 11.03
N VAL A 13 -12.60 -22.33 11.60
CA VAL A 13 -12.60 -21.00 10.98
C VAL A 13 -11.14 -20.53 11.06
N VAL A 14 -10.41 -20.66 9.95
CA VAL A 14 -9.13 -19.99 9.78
C VAL A 14 -9.44 -18.50 9.70
N LEU A 15 -9.45 -17.86 10.88
CA LEU A 15 -9.30 -16.42 10.99
C LEU A 15 -7.89 -16.11 10.47
N PHE A 16 -7.78 -15.88 9.16
CA PHE A 16 -6.67 -15.11 8.62
C PHE A 16 -6.69 -13.79 9.38
N SER A 17 -5.82 -13.71 10.37
CA SER A 17 -5.60 -12.50 11.13
C SER A 17 -5.08 -11.51 10.11
N VAL A 18 -5.96 -10.61 9.68
CA VAL A 18 -5.54 -9.36 9.09
C VAL A 18 -4.69 -8.75 10.18
N THR A 19 -3.36 -8.88 10.08
CA THR A 19 -2.44 -8.15 10.92
C THR A 19 -2.67 -6.70 10.55
N ALA A 20 -3.64 -6.05 11.20
CA ALA A 20 -3.74 -4.61 11.18
C ALA A 20 -2.36 -4.15 11.66
N CYS A 21 -1.61 -3.49 10.76
CA CYS A 21 -0.35 -2.89 11.12
C CYS A 21 -0.59 -2.11 12.40
N THR A 22 -0.03 -2.58 13.50
CA THR A 22 0.01 -1.81 14.73
C THR A 22 1.30 -1.04 14.58
N PRO A 23 1.25 0.29 14.32
CA PRO A 23 2.44 1.09 14.36
C PRO A 23 3.14 0.81 15.70
N SER A 24 4.47 0.74 15.70
CA SER A 24 5.22 0.45 16.93
C SER A 24 4.71 1.35 18.07
N GLN A 25 4.45 0.77 19.25
CA GLN A 25 3.65 1.38 20.33
C GLN A 25 4.32 2.57 21.05
N ASP A 26 5.22 3.29 20.40
CA ASP A 26 5.75 4.50 20.96
C ASP A 26 4.67 5.60 20.89
N ARG A 27 4.33 6.20 22.03
CA ARG A 27 3.26 7.22 22.15
C ARG A 27 3.47 8.44 21.25
N SER A 28 4.64 8.59 20.61
CA SER A 28 4.92 9.67 19.66
C SER A 28 4.20 9.54 18.30
N TYR A 29 3.62 8.37 17.95
CA TYR A 29 2.94 8.15 16.66
C TYR A 29 1.52 8.72 16.54
N ALA A 30 0.84 9.02 17.65
CA ALA A 30 -0.41 9.79 17.59
C ALA A 30 -0.21 11.21 17.01
N SER A 31 1.05 11.64 16.89
CA SER A 31 1.50 12.92 16.33
C SER A 31 2.55 12.81 15.22
N LYS A 32 2.97 11.59 14.81
CA LYS A 32 3.99 11.39 13.78
C LYS A 32 3.41 10.71 12.53
N PHE A 33 3.54 11.42 11.42
CA PHE A 33 3.47 10.88 10.08
C PHE A 33 4.51 9.75 9.96
N VAL A 34 4.07 8.51 9.75
CA VAL A 34 4.99 7.45 9.30
C VAL A 34 4.99 7.51 7.80
N SER A 35 6.14 7.80 7.23
CA SER A 35 6.35 7.79 5.79
C SER A 35 7.32 6.67 5.44
N GLY A 36 6.91 5.78 4.56
CA GLY A 36 7.74 4.75 3.97
C GLY A 36 7.82 4.94 2.46
N HIS A 37 8.83 4.37 1.82
CA HIS A 37 8.92 4.31 0.37
C HIS A 37 9.66 3.05 -0.08
N THR A 38 9.30 2.58 -1.28
CA THR A 38 9.99 1.49 -1.97
C THR A 38 10.28 1.93 -3.40
N VAL A 39 11.54 1.79 -3.82
CA VAL A 39 11.94 2.06 -5.20
C VAL A 39 11.43 0.95 -6.11
N VAL A 40 10.80 1.31 -7.22
CA VAL A 40 10.22 0.38 -8.19
C VAL A 40 10.70 0.68 -9.60
N HIS A 41 11.06 -0.37 -10.34
CA HIS A 41 11.60 -0.26 -11.68
C HIS A 41 11.16 -1.46 -12.54
N GLU A 42 10.77 -1.21 -13.79
CA GLU A 42 10.20 -2.24 -14.68
C GLU A 42 11.10 -3.47 -14.84
N VAL A 43 12.41 -3.26 -15.02
CA VAL A 43 13.41 -4.33 -15.16
C VAL A 43 13.48 -5.27 -13.96
N PHE A 44 13.18 -4.80 -12.74
CA PHE A 44 13.28 -5.61 -11.53
C PHE A 44 11.93 -6.08 -11.02
N TRP A 45 10.82 -5.51 -11.49
CA TRP A 45 9.48 -5.80 -10.99
C TRP A 45 9.14 -7.29 -11.05
N GLY A 46 9.37 -7.93 -12.20
CA GLY A 46 9.04 -9.35 -12.39
C GLY A 46 9.91 -10.33 -11.60
N ALA A 47 10.91 -9.86 -10.83
CA ALA A 47 11.66 -10.72 -9.92
C ALA A 47 10.91 -10.96 -8.60
N ASP A 48 10.14 -9.96 -8.16
CA ASP A 48 9.46 -9.95 -6.85
C ASP A 48 7.92 -9.93 -6.96
N HIS A 49 7.40 -9.80 -8.19
CA HIS A 49 5.97 -9.57 -8.46
C HIS A 49 5.44 -10.41 -9.61
N ASP A 50 4.21 -10.91 -9.45
CA ASP A 50 3.52 -11.74 -10.44
C ASP A 50 2.67 -10.91 -11.42
N THR A 51 2.44 -9.63 -11.13
CA THR A 51 1.72 -8.71 -12.01
C THR A 51 2.66 -7.96 -12.97
N PRO A 52 2.20 -7.46 -14.13
CA PRO A 52 2.99 -6.57 -14.97
C PRO A 52 3.29 -5.23 -14.29
N TYR A 53 4.49 -4.68 -14.51
CA TYR A 53 4.87 -3.38 -13.97
C TYR A 53 3.87 -2.27 -14.35
N PRO A 54 3.21 -1.60 -13.38
CA PRO A 54 2.04 -0.78 -13.67
C PRO A 54 2.36 0.67 -14.06
N PHE A 55 3.61 1.13 -13.90
CA PHE A 55 3.96 2.53 -14.12
C PHE A 55 4.64 2.77 -15.47
N THR A 56 4.51 3.99 -15.97
CA THR A 56 5.09 4.44 -17.25
C THR A 56 6.59 4.78 -17.17
N THR A 57 7.14 4.81 -15.97
CA THR A 57 8.56 5.09 -15.69
C THR A 57 8.94 4.48 -14.33
N SER A 58 10.23 4.39 -14.04
CA SER A 58 10.75 4.06 -12.71
C SER A 58 10.46 5.14 -11.69
N GLY A 59 10.30 4.77 -10.42
CA GLY A 59 10.03 5.72 -9.36
C GLY A 59 9.98 5.07 -8.01
N GLU A 60 9.21 5.67 -7.12
CA GLU A 60 8.99 5.24 -5.75
C GLU A 60 7.49 5.04 -5.53
N ILE A 61 7.14 3.98 -4.83
CA ILE A 61 5.83 3.89 -4.19
C ILE A 61 6.04 4.42 -2.77
N SER A 62 5.47 5.57 -2.49
CA SER A 62 5.51 6.20 -1.17
C SER A 62 4.21 5.96 -0.44
N CYS A 63 4.28 5.94 0.89
CA CYS A 63 3.11 5.81 1.72
C CYS A 63 3.19 6.79 2.89
N VAL A 64 2.02 7.23 3.35
CA VAL A 64 1.89 8.08 4.52
C VAL A 64 0.77 7.54 5.42
N TYR A 65 1.12 7.21 6.65
CA TYR A 65 0.16 6.80 7.65
C TYR A 65 -0.50 8.01 8.31
N TYR A 66 -1.82 8.09 8.19
CA TYR A 66 -2.67 9.00 8.97
C TYR A 66 -3.62 8.18 9.86
N PRO A 67 -4.15 8.78 10.95
CA PRO A 67 -5.24 8.16 11.72
C PRO A 67 -6.48 7.84 10.86
N THR A 68 -6.67 8.54 9.74
CA THR A 68 -7.77 8.35 8.79
C THR A 68 -7.51 7.23 7.77
N GLY A 69 -6.31 6.65 7.73
CA GLY A 69 -5.92 5.60 6.78
C GLY A 69 -4.50 5.79 6.24
N ILE A 70 -3.98 4.75 5.57
CA ILE A 70 -2.70 4.83 4.87
C ILE A 70 -2.96 5.33 3.45
N GLU A 71 -2.33 6.45 3.10
CA GLU A 71 -2.31 6.97 1.74
C GLU A 71 -1.12 6.35 1.00
N VAL A 72 -1.34 5.89 -0.23
CA VAL A 72 -0.28 5.33 -1.08
C VAL A 72 -0.21 6.10 -2.38
N TYR A 73 0.98 6.56 -2.75
CA TYR A 73 1.26 7.33 -3.94
C TYR A 73 2.36 6.68 -4.78
N PHE A 74 2.35 6.96 -6.07
CA PHE A 74 3.50 6.75 -6.95
C PHE A 74 4.16 8.08 -7.28
N GLU A 75 5.47 8.15 -7.07
CA GLU A 75 6.33 9.30 -7.33
C GLU A 75 7.37 8.90 -8.38
N PRO A 76 7.29 9.44 -9.61
CA PRO A 76 8.32 9.19 -10.62
C PRO A 76 9.71 9.59 -10.12
N ALA A 77 10.74 8.86 -10.53
CA ALA A 77 12.11 9.16 -10.13
C ALA A 77 12.46 10.63 -10.45
N GLY A 78 12.95 11.36 -9.46
CA GLY A 78 13.26 12.79 -9.56
C GLY A 78 12.10 13.76 -9.29
N TYR A 79 10.91 13.24 -8.99
CA TYR A 79 9.69 14.02 -8.69
C TYR A 79 9.23 13.89 -7.21
N SER A 80 10.13 13.56 -6.29
CA SER A 80 9.87 13.50 -4.84
C SER A 80 10.17 14.82 -4.10
N LYS A 81 10.25 15.95 -4.81
CA LYS A 81 10.59 17.28 -4.26
C LYS A 81 9.35 18.03 -3.78
N ASP A 82 9.54 18.99 -2.88
CA ASP A 82 8.54 19.76 -2.10
C ASP A 82 7.31 20.35 -2.84
N SER A 83 7.28 20.37 -4.17
CA SER A 83 6.15 20.86 -4.97
C SER A 83 5.43 19.79 -5.78
N SER A 84 5.96 18.57 -5.83
CA SER A 84 5.41 17.48 -6.61
C SER A 84 4.39 16.70 -5.79
N ILE A 85 3.26 16.39 -6.43
CA ILE A 85 2.16 15.63 -5.87
C ILE A 85 2.08 14.35 -6.69
N GLY A 86 2.44 13.24 -6.06
CA GLY A 86 2.43 11.91 -6.67
C GLY A 86 1.05 11.46 -7.14
N THR A 87 1.04 10.39 -7.93
CA THR A 87 -0.21 9.77 -8.39
C THR A 87 -0.83 8.95 -7.25
N PRO A 88 -2.09 9.16 -6.83
CA PRO A 88 -2.73 8.36 -5.80
C PRO A 88 -2.99 6.94 -6.32
N LEU A 89 -2.57 5.93 -5.56
CA LEU A 89 -2.77 4.51 -5.92
C LEU A 89 -3.97 3.89 -5.22
N ASN A 90 -4.37 4.42 -4.07
CA ASN A 90 -5.50 3.92 -3.31
C ASN A 90 -6.56 4.99 -3.03
N LYS A 91 -7.72 4.54 -2.52
CA LYS A 91 -8.86 5.43 -2.24
C LYS A 91 -8.53 6.49 -1.18
N ALA A 92 -7.75 6.15 -0.16
CA ALA A 92 -7.36 7.09 0.89
C ALA A 92 -6.56 8.28 0.32
N ALA A 93 -5.55 8.00 -0.50
CA ALA A 93 -4.77 9.02 -1.19
C ALA A 93 -5.63 9.88 -2.13
N ALA A 94 -6.53 9.26 -2.90
CA ALA A 94 -7.42 9.98 -3.81
C ALA A 94 -8.39 10.92 -3.06
N ASP A 95 -8.97 10.43 -1.95
CA ASP A 95 -9.88 11.22 -1.11
C ASP A 95 -9.14 12.35 -0.38
N ALA A 96 -7.89 12.14 0.02
CA ALA A 96 -7.04 13.15 0.63
C ALA A 96 -6.76 14.32 -0.31
N LEU A 97 -6.28 14.04 -1.53
CA LEU A 97 -6.07 15.08 -2.54
C LEU A 97 -7.35 15.86 -2.84
N LYS A 98 -8.49 15.15 -2.92
CA LYS A 98 -9.79 15.79 -3.16
C LYS A 98 -10.19 16.73 -2.02
N ARG A 99 -10.05 16.29 -0.76
CA ARG A 99 -10.36 17.10 0.43
C ARG A 99 -9.51 18.36 0.48
N ASP A 100 -8.25 18.24 0.11
CA ASP A 100 -7.27 19.33 0.22
C ASP A 100 -7.25 20.24 -1.03
N GLY A 101 -8.13 19.98 -2.01
CA GLY A 101 -8.22 20.76 -3.25
C GLY A 101 -7.01 20.59 -4.17
N MET A 102 -6.25 19.52 -3.99
CA MET A 102 -5.01 19.22 -4.68
C MET A 102 -5.23 18.23 -5.84
N LYS A 103 -4.27 18.20 -6.77
CA LYS A 103 -4.25 17.24 -7.87
C LYS A 103 -2.83 16.74 -8.11
N PRO A 104 -2.66 15.49 -8.55
CA PRO A 104 -1.35 15.01 -9.00
C PRO A 104 -0.80 15.91 -10.09
N ASN A 105 0.49 16.22 -10.03
CA ASN A 105 1.15 17.12 -10.98
C ASN A 105 2.45 16.52 -11.56
N VAL A 106 2.64 15.22 -11.40
CA VAL A 106 3.77 14.49 -11.97
C VAL A 106 3.50 14.09 -13.44
N PRO A 107 4.51 14.14 -14.34
CA PRO A 107 4.32 13.92 -15.78
C PRO A 107 4.22 12.44 -16.17
N TYR A 108 4.60 11.54 -15.27
CA TYR A 108 4.54 10.10 -15.46
C TYR A 108 3.65 9.47 -14.39
N SER A 109 2.90 8.44 -14.77
CA SER A 109 1.86 7.86 -13.93
C SER A 109 1.62 6.39 -14.31
N ILE A 110 0.39 5.93 -14.16
CA ILE A 110 -0.07 4.56 -14.35
C ILE A 110 -0.28 4.25 -15.84
N LYS A 111 0.18 3.09 -16.30
CA LYS A 111 -0.11 2.55 -17.64
C LYS A 111 -1.62 2.31 -17.77
N LYS A 112 -2.18 2.60 -18.94
CA LYS A 112 -3.62 2.43 -19.19
C LYS A 112 -4.05 0.99 -18.94
N GLY A 113 -5.02 0.79 -18.04
CA GLY A 113 -5.58 -0.52 -17.72
C GLY A 113 -4.67 -1.41 -16.84
N ALA A 114 -3.63 -0.84 -16.24
CA ALA A 114 -2.79 -1.56 -15.29
C ALA A 114 -3.59 -1.98 -14.05
N ASP A 115 -3.30 -3.18 -13.56
CA ASP A 115 -3.70 -3.59 -12.21
C ASP A 115 -2.77 -2.93 -11.20
N LEU A 116 -3.34 -2.34 -10.16
CA LEU A 116 -2.62 -1.64 -9.09
C LEU A 116 -2.63 -2.40 -7.77
N SER A 117 -3.30 -3.55 -7.71
CA SER A 117 -3.48 -4.34 -6.48
C SER A 117 -2.14 -4.56 -5.76
N GLU A 118 -1.17 -5.14 -6.45
CA GLU A 118 0.14 -5.46 -5.90
C GLU A 118 0.97 -4.21 -5.58
N ALA A 119 0.91 -3.17 -6.41
CA ALA A 119 1.58 -1.90 -6.13
C ALA A 119 1.03 -1.20 -4.87
N VAL A 120 -0.29 -1.27 -4.66
CA VAL A 120 -0.91 -0.78 -3.43
C VAL A 120 -0.44 -1.60 -2.23
N GLU A 121 -0.39 -2.93 -2.33
CA GLU A 121 0.10 -3.80 -1.26
C GLU A 121 1.57 -3.52 -0.89
N VAL A 122 2.44 -3.30 -1.88
CA VAL A 122 3.83 -2.89 -1.67
C VAL A 122 3.89 -1.59 -0.88
N GLY A 123 3.12 -0.58 -1.28
CA GLY A 123 3.08 0.70 -0.58
C GLY A 123 2.51 0.60 0.84
N LEU A 124 1.46 -0.20 1.05
CA LEU A 124 0.91 -0.43 2.38
C LEU A 124 1.95 -1.10 3.30
N ARG A 125 2.71 -2.07 2.77
CA ARG A 125 3.76 -2.76 3.53
C ARG A 125 4.91 -1.83 3.91
N ALA A 126 5.34 -0.95 3.01
CA ALA A 126 6.41 0.02 3.27
C ALA A 126 6.14 0.96 4.45
N CYS A 127 4.87 1.19 4.83
CA CYS A 127 4.50 1.98 6.00
C CYS A 127 4.44 1.17 7.30
N CYS A 128 4.53 -0.15 7.20
CA CYS A 128 4.43 -1.09 8.31
C CYS A 128 5.75 -1.77 8.66
N GLU A 129 6.79 -1.56 7.84
CA GLU A 129 8.18 -2.01 8.03
C GLU A 129 9.03 -0.90 8.68
#